data_AF-A0A1Y5DIB4-F1
#
_entry.id   AF-A0A1Y5DIB4-F1
#
_cell.length_a   1.000
_cell.length_b   1.000
_cell.length_c   1.000
_cell.angle_alpha   90.00
_cell.angle_beta   90.00
_cell.angle_gamma   90.00
#
_symmetry.space_group_name_H-M   'P 1'
#
loop_
_entity.id
_entity.type
_entity.pdbx_description
1 polymer ?
#
loop_
_entity_poly.entity_id
_entity_poly.type
_entity_poly.pdbx_seq_one_letter_code
_entity_poly.pdbx_strand_id
1 'polypeptide(L)'
;MTHAQDQLIKLIEDEVLPDVEEYIDVLFEKIASKNYLDEDEQNLYDMQEMRDEFKDMLKEVKDGGMEDDECLEIIDEIHDMKALD
;
A
#
# COMPACT_ATOMS: atom_id res chain seq x y z
N MET A 1 -16.69 2.87 13.39
CA MET A 1 -16.08 1.90 12.46
C MET A 1 -17.15 1.00 11.91
N THR A 2 -17.43 1.16 10.62
CA THR A 2 -18.44 0.41 9.86
C THR A 2 -17.83 -0.88 9.28
N HIS A 3 -18.63 -1.66 8.56
CA HIS A 3 -18.11 -2.86 7.88
C HIS A 3 -17.14 -2.50 6.74
N ALA A 4 -17.49 -1.51 5.91
CA ALA A 4 -16.65 -1.06 4.80
C ALA A 4 -15.30 -0.53 5.30
N GLN A 5 -15.31 0.31 6.35
CA GLN A 5 -14.08 0.81 6.98
C GLN A 5 -13.20 -0.33 7.54
N ASP A 6 -13.79 -1.31 8.23
CA ASP A 6 -13.06 -2.47 8.77
C ASP A 6 -12.48 -3.37 7.66
N GLN A 7 -13.20 -3.51 6.54
CA GLN A 7 -12.73 -4.25 5.36
C GLN A 7 -11.54 -3.54 4.71
N LEU A 8 -11.61 -2.22 4.48
CA LEU A 8 -10.52 -1.46 3.89
C LEU A 8 -9.28 -1.49 4.79
N ILE A 9 -9.45 -1.32 6.11
CA ILE A 9 -8.35 -1.44 7.08
C ILE A 9 -7.65 -2.79 6.95
N LYS A 10 -8.40 -3.89 6.94
CA LYS A 10 -7.81 -5.24 6.83
C LYS A 10 -7.11 -5.45 5.50
N LEU A 11 -7.72 -5.02 4.40
CA LEU A 11 -7.12 -5.13 3.07
C LEU A 11 -5.76 -4.39 3.02
N ILE A 12 -5.71 -3.18 3.58
CA ILE A 12 -4.46 -2.40 3.63
C ILE A 12 -3.43 -3.04 4.58
N GLU A 13 -3.81 -3.41 5.81
CA GLU A 13 -2.87 -3.90 6.82
C GLU A 13 -2.39 -5.33 6.58
N ASP A 14 -3.27 -6.22 6.14
CA ASP A 14 -3.00 -7.65 6.05
C ASP A 14 -2.50 -8.06 4.66
N GLU A 15 -2.72 -7.22 3.63
CA GLU A 15 -2.33 -7.54 2.25
C GLU A 15 -1.47 -6.47 1.60
N VAL A 16 -2.00 -5.25 1.39
CA VAL A 16 -1.33 -4.24 0.55
C VAL A 16 -0.01 -3.77 1.16
N LEU A 17 0.00 -3.37 2.43
CA LEU A 17 1.21 -2.92 3.10
C LEU A 17 2.29 -4.01 3.18
N PRO A 18 1.96 -5.27 3.56
CA PRO A 18 2.91 -6.37 3.47
C PRO A 18 3.53 -6.55 2.08
N ASP A 19 2.71 -6.52 1.02
CA ASP A 19 3.18 -6.68 -0.36
C ASP A 19 4.15 -5.54 -0.75
N VAL A 20 3.82 -4.30 -0.38
CA VAL A 20 4.67 -3.13 -0.64
C VAL A 20 5.97 -3.19 0.17
N GLU A 21 5.93 -3.54 1.45
CA GLU A 21 7.12 -3.62 2.31
C GLU A 21 8.05 -4.76 1.86
N GLU A 22 7.51 -5.90 1.40
CA GLU A 22 8.32 -6.98 0.81
C GLU A 22 9.08 -6.49 -0.44
N TYR A 23 8.42 -5.74 -1.31
CA TYR A 23 9.08 -5.20 -2.50
C TYR A 23 10.13 -4.12 -2.16
N ILE A 24 9.86 -3.28 -1.16
CA ILE A 24 10.83 -2.33 -0.60
C ILE A 24 12.06 -3.07 -0.07
N ASP A 25 11.88 -4.16 0.68
CA ASP A 25 12.98 -4.96 1.22
C ASP A 25 13.83 -5.58 0.09
N VAL A 26 13.21 -6.08 -0.97
CA VAL A 26 13.92 -6.60 -2.17
C VAL A 26 14.76 -5.49 -2.82
N LEU A 27 14.20 -4.29 -2.99
CA LEU A 27 14.93 -3.15 -3.55
C LEU A 27 16.09 -2.71 -2.64
N PHE A 28 15.87 -2.67 -1.33
CA PHE A 28 16.93 -2.41 -0.37
C PHE A 28 18.06 -3.44 -0.44
N GLU A 29 17.75 -4.73 -0.55
CA GLU A 29 18.75 -5.78 -0.68
C GLU A 29 19.57 -5.64 -1.97
N LYS A 30 18.91 -5.34 -3.10
CA LYS A 30 19.60 -5.06 -4.38
C LYS A 30 20.58 -3.89 -4.25
N ILE A 31 20.12 -2.76 -3.68
CA ILE A 31 20.94 -1.56 -3.49
C ILE A 31 22.11 -1.84 -2.54
N ALA A 32 21.85 -2.52 -1.41
CA ALA A 32 22.88 -2.90 -0.44
C ALA A 32 23.93 -3.84 -1.05
N SER A 33 23.53 -4.74 -1.95
CA SER A 33 24.43 -5.63 -2.68
C SER A 33 25.25 -4.94 -3.77
N LYS A 34 24.99 -3.65 -4.04
CA LYS A 34 25.55 -2.87 -5.17
C LYS A 34 25.24 -3.46 -6.55
N ASN A 35 24.25 -4.33 -6.65
CA ASN A 35 23.74 -4.89 -7.90
C ASN A 35 22.42 -4.22 -8.28
N TYR A 36 22.42 -2.90 -8.40
CA TYR A 36 21.23 -2.11 -8.69
C TYR A 36 21.46 -1.18 -9.88
N LEU A 37 20.37 -0.80 -10.53
CA LEU A 37 20.30 0.21 -11.56
C LEU A 37 19.77 1.52 -10.97
N ASP A 38 20.04 2.66 -11.62
CA ASP A 38 19.50 3.96 -11.17
C ASP A 38 17.96 3.93 -11.02
N GLU A 39 17.27 3.11 -11.83
CA GLU A 39 15.83 2.88 -11.73
C GLU A 39 15.40 2.13 -10.46
N ASP A 40 16.23 1.23 -9.91
CA ASP A 40 15.91 0.53 -8.65
C ASP A 40 15.87 1.52 -7.48
N GLU A 41 16.71 2.56 -7.49
CA GLU A 41 16.72 3.60 -6.45
C GLU A 41 15.47 4.50 -6.57
N GLN A 42 15.07 4.90 -7.78
CA GLN A 42 13.82 5.63 -7.98
C GLN A 42 12.61 4.79 -7.57
N ASN A 43 12.55 3.53 -7.98
CA ASN A 43 11.49 2.61 -7.59
C ASN A 43 11.42 2.45 -6.07
N LEU A 44 12.55 2.45 -5.36
CA LEU A 44 12.55 2.37 -3.90
C LEU A 44 11.85 3.59 -3.29
N TYR A 45 12.13 4.80 -3.78
CA TYR A 45 11.47 6.01 -3.31
C TYR A 45 9.97 5.99 -3.63
N ASP A 46 9.60 5.59 -4.85
CA ASP A 46 8.19 5.52 -5.28
C ASP A 46 7.39 4.53 -4.40
N MET A 47 7.99 3.39 -4.06
CA MET A 47 7.34 2.41 -3.18
C MET A 47 7.25 2.88 -1.72
N GLN A 48 8.26 3.61 -1.23
CA GLN A 48 8.20 4.22 0.10
C GLN A 48 7.12 5.30 0.19
N GLU A 49 6.95 6.09 -0.87
CA GLU A 49 5.87 7.08 -0.98
C GLU A 49 4.50 6.40 -0.97
N MET A 50 4.29 5.40 -1.83
CA MET A 50 3.04 4.62 -1.87
C MET A 50 2.70 4.00 -0.50
N ARG A 51 3.69 3.43 0.19
CA ARG A 51 3.51 2.89 1.54
C ARG A 51 3.04 3.95 2.53
N ASP A 52 3.65 5.13 2.48
CA ASP A 52 3.33 6.22 3.40
C ASP A 52 1.92 6.77 3.10
N GLU A 53 1.52 6.85 1.82
CA GLU A 53 0.16 7.16 1.41
C GLU A 53 -0.87 6.16 1.97
N PHE A 54 -0.60 4.85 1.88
CA PHE A 54 -1.48 3.83 2.47
C PHE A 54 -1.54 3.91 4.01
N LYS A 55 -0.43 4.28 4.67
CA LYS A 55 -0.41 4.49 6.13
C LYS A 55 -1.22 5.72 6.55
N ASP A 56 -1.17 6.78 5.76
CA ASP A 56 -1.98 7.99 5.99
C ASP A 56 -3.46 7.72 5.75
N MET A 57 -3.81 7.01 4.67
CA MET A 57 -5.18 6.56 4.42
C MET A 57 -5.71 5.67 5.55
N LEU A 58 -4.91 4.70 6.00
CA LEU A 58 -5.27 3.82 7.11
C LEU A 58 -5.58 4.61 8.39
N LYS A 59 -4.80 5.66 8.66
CA LYS A 59 -5.04 6.56 9.79
C LYS A 59 -6.36 7.32 9.60
N GLU A 60 -6.62 7.83 8.41
CA GLU A 60 -7.85 8.57 8.10
C GLU A 60 -9.10 7.69 8.28
N VAL A 61 -9.10 6.45 7.78
CA VAL A 61 -10.19 5.47 8.01
C VAL A 61 -10.39 5.24 9.50
N LYS A 62 -9.31 5.01 10.26
CA LYS A 62 -9.37 4.73 11.71
C LYS A 62 -9.87 5.91 12.53
N ASP A 63 -9.55 7.13 12.10
CA ASP A 63 -10.03 8.37 12.72
C ASP A 63 -11.48 8.70 12.31
N GLY A 64 -12.08 7.90 11.42
CA GLY A 64 -13.44 8.08 10.92
C GLY A 64 -13.57 9.23 9.92
N GLY A 65 -12.47 9.57 9.24
CA GLY A 65 -12.41 10.62 8.22
C GLY A 65 -12.97 10.22 6.86
N MET A 66 -13.20 8.91 6.63
CA MET A 66 -13.66 8.38 5.34
C MET A 66 -15.08 7.82 5.43
N GLU A 67 -15.87 8.08 4.39
CA GLU A 67 -17.23 7.57 4.25
C GLU A 67 -17.25 6.13 3.71
N ASP A 68 -18.38 5.43 3.86
CA ASP A 68 -18.49 4.02 3.49
C ASP A 68 -18.39 3.80 1.97
N ASP A 69 -18.91 4.73 1.17
CA ASP A 69 -18.85 4.70 -0.30
C ASP A 69 -17.42 4.91 -0.80
N GLU A 70 -16.70 5.88 -0.25
CA GLU A 70 -15.27 6.09 -0.51
C GLU A 70 -14.45 4.84 -0.16
N CYS A 71 -14.73 4.21 0.98
CA CYS A 71 -14.04 2.98 1.36
C CYS A 71 -14.30 1.84 0.36
N LEU A 72 -15.54 1.71 -0.11
CA LEU A 72 -15.91 0.67 -1.07
C LEU A 72 -15.27 0.90 -2.45
N GLU A 73 -15.23 2.14 -2.93
CA GLU A 73 -14.56 2.49 -4.18
C GLU A 73 -13.07 2.11 -4.13
N ILE A 74 -12.38 2.44 -3.03
CA ILE A 74 -10.96 2.10 -2.86
C ILE A 74 -10.75 0.58 -2.76
N ILE A 75 -11.63 -0.14 -2.06
CA ILE A 75 -11.57 -1.62 -2.01
C ILE A 75 -11.68 -2.21 -3.41
N ASP A 76 -12.63 -1.72 -4.21
CA ASP A 76 -12.83 -2.20 -5.58
C ASP A 76 -11.61 -1.88 -6.46
N GLU A 77 -11.05 -0.67 -6.35
CA GLU A 77 -9.83 -0.28 -7.05
C GLU A 77 -8.63 -1.16 -6.68
N ILE A 78 -8.42 -1.45 -5.38
CA ILE A 78 -7.34 -2.33 -4.93
C ILE A 78 -7.52 -3.75 -5.50
N HIS A 79 -8.73 -4.29 -5.46
CA HIS A 79 -8.99 -5.61 -6.03
C HIS A 79 -8.79 -5.64 -7.54
N ASP A 80 -9.20 -4.60 -8.27
CA ASP A 80 -8.99 -4.49 -9.71
C ASP A 80 -7.49 -4.44 -10.05
N MET A 81 -6.67 -3.73 -9.27
CA MET A 81 -5.22 -3.75 -9.44
C MET A 81 -4.63 -5.14 -9.18
N LYS A 82 -5.05 -5.82 -8.11
CA LYS A 82 -4.55 -7.17 -7.76
C LYS A 82 -5.05 -8.26 -8.71
N ALA A 83 -6.20 -8.09 -9.35
CA ALA A 83 -6.74 -9.04 -10.32
C ALA A 83 -6.01 -8.99 -11.68
N LEU A 84 -5.16 -7.98 -11.90
CA LEU A 84 -4.33 -7.85 -13.09
C LEU A 84 -2.97 -8.59 -12.99
N ASP A 85 -2.64 -9.13 -11.82
CA ASP A 85 -1.49 -10.03 -11.57
C ASP A 85 -1.86 -11.52 -11.76
#